data_AF-A0A2E9H438-F1
#
_entry.id   AF-A0A2E9H438-F1
#
_cell.length_a   1.000
_cell.length_b   1.000
_cell.length_c   1.000
_cell.angle_alpha   90.00
_cell.angle_beta   90.00
_cell.angle_gamma   90.00
#
_symmetry.space_group_name_H-M   'P 1'
#
loop_
_entity.id
_entity.type
_entity.pdbx_description
1 polymer ?
#
loop_
_entity_poly.entity_id
_entity_poly.type
_entity_poly.pdbx_seq_one_letter_code
_entity_poly.pdbx_strand_id
1 'polypeptide(L)'
;MGAEYRDTVLDAMPEQELHSEFEGMKESAMYRSGMEYSGDWNMCEGVSVHEPVFFSEEDASDYASEHAEKWGNVIAVKLLNKSVDIKKSALFSTIEKLEKRASDAEAMFGGSWNVGGVHKVALIRVQSGKSQKRTCKRCESSISVKHLKSVKCPVCGNDSFILNNQDKRKIAKARAEHEALLEQIENLKKLAIEEQRKLTPEVDWDTPNSSWRWYIGGWCAC
;
A
#
# COMPACT_ATOMS: atom_id res chain seq x y z
N MET A 1 17.63 4.94 25.50
CA MET A 1 18.31 4.20 24.42
C MET A 1 17.25 3.57 23.55
N GLY A 2 16.92 4.23 22.42
CA GLY A 2 15.91 3.74 21.48
C GLY A 2 16.48 2.66 20.56
N ALA A 3 15.65 2.15 19.67
CA ALA A 3 16.09 1.33 18.55
C ALA A 3 15.58 1.97 17.26
N GLU A 4 16.41 1.94 16.23
CA GLU A 4 16.08 2.42 14.88
C GLU A 4 16.17 1.23 13.93
N TYR A 5 15.12 1.02 13.12
CA TYR A 5 15.16 0.01 12.08
C TYR A 5 16.05 0.51 10.94
N ARG A 6 17.00 -0.33 10.52
CA ARG A 6 17.87 -0.08 9.38
C ARG A 6 17.74 -1.20 8.40
N ASP A 7 17.81 -0.84 7.13
CA ASP A 7 17.79 -1.77 6.02
C ASP A 7 18.77 -1.41 4.92
N THR A 8 19.15 -2.42 4.15
CA THR A 8 19.95 -2.25 2.94
C THR A 8 19.65 -3.37 1.95
N VAL A 9 20.07 -3.16 0.70
CA VAL A 9 19.98 -4.16 -0.36
C VAL A 9 21.39 -4.39 -0.91
N LEU A 10 21.85 -5.64 -0.86
CA LEU A 10 23.12 -6.07 -1.43
C LEU A 10 22.89 -6.90 -2.70
N ASP A 11 23.87 -6.93 -3.59
CA ASP A 11 23.79 -7.74 -4.80
C ASP A 11 23.78 -9.25 -4.50
N ALA A 12 23.32 -10.05 -5.45
CA ALA A 12 23.31 -11.51 -5.32
C ALA A 12 24.72 -12.06 -5.06
N MET A 13 24.86 -12.78 -3.95
CA MET A 13 26.10 -13.46 -3.54
C MET A 13 25.76 -14.68 -2.68
N PRO A 14 26.66 -15.69 -2.59
CA PRO A 14 26.51 -16.80 -1.66
C PRO A 14 26.37 -16.34 -0.20
N GLU A 15 25.71 -17.14 0.64
CA GLU A 15 25.52 -16.85 2.07
C GLU A 15 26.84 -16.59 2.81
N GLN A 16 27.90 -17.34 2.51
CA GLN A 16 29.22 -17.13 3.12
C GLN A 16 29.81 -15.75 2.79
N GLU A 17 29.60 -15.27 1.55
CA GLU A 17 30.03 -13.93 1.13
C GLU A 17 29.16 -12.86 1.78
N LEU A 18 27.84 -13.09 1.90
CA LEU A 18 26.91 -12.19 2.60
C LEU A 18 27.33 -11.94 4.05
N HIS A 19 27.70 -12.99 4.79
CA HIS A 19 28.19 -12.86 6.16
C HIS A 19 29.48 -12.02 6.22
N SER A 20 30.39 -12.23 5.27
CA SER A 20 31.67 -11.50 5.21
C SER A 20 31.46 -10.03 4.86
N GLU A 21 30.57 -9.74 3.91
CA GLU A 21 30.21 -8.38 3.50
C GLU A 21 29.54 -7.63 4.65
N PHE A 22 28.64 -8.28 5.39
CA PHE A 22 27.99 -7.69 6.56
C PHE A 22 28.98 -7.38 7.69
N GLU A 23 29.97 -8.25 7.94
CA GLU A 23 31.03 -7.93 8.90
C GLU A 23 31.87 -6.72 8.44
N GLY A 24 32.16 -6.60 7.14
CA GLY A 24 32.79 -5.40 6.57
C GLY A 24 31.94 -4.13 6.78
N MET A 25 30.62 -4.23 6.70
CA MET A 25 29.70 -3.13 7.02
C MET A 25 29.74 -2.77 8.51
N LYS A 26 29.77 -3.76 9.41
CA LYS A 26 29.91 -3.56 10.87
C LYS A 26 31.21 -2.84 11.21
N GLU A 27 32.33 -3.29 10.66
CA GLU A 27 33.64 -2.66 10.86
C GLU A 27 33.66 -1.22 10.35
N SER A 28 33.09 -0.99 9.16
CA SER A 28 32.97 0.35 8.57
C SER A 28 32.08 1.28 9.38
N ALA A 29 31.00 0.76 9.98
CA ALA A 29 30.12 1.50 10.88
C ALA A 29 30.82 1.84 12.21
N MET A 30 31.58 0.90 12.76
CA MET A 30 32.39 1.09 13.97
C MET A 30 33.47 2.16 13.77
N TYR A 31 34.16 2.15 12.62
CA TYR A 31 35.18 3.16 12.31
C TYR A 31 34.58 4.56 12.16
N ARG A 32 33.43 4.68 11.48
CA ARG A 32 32.78 5.98 11.20
C ARG A 32 32.21 6.64 12.44
N SER A 33 31.74 5.85 13.39
CA SER A 33 30.96 6.39 14.50
C SER A 33 31.74 6.51 15.81
N GLY A 34 33.02 6.12 15.80
CA GLY A 34 33.80 5.92 17.03
C GLY A 34 33.31 4.67 17.78
N MET A 35 34.17 4.05 18.58
CA MET A 35 33.85 2.81 19.30
C MET A 35 32.69 2.90 20.31
N GLU A 36 32.03 4.06 20.43
CA GLU A 36 30.94 4.30 21.37
C GLU A 36 29.59 4.13 20.69
N TYR A 37 28.82 3.11 21.11
CA TYR A 37 27.36 2.94 20.97
C TYR A 37 26.68 3.81 19.90
N SER A 38 27.14 3.68 18.67
CA SER A 38 26.53 4.33 17.53
C SER A 38 25.40 3.47 17.04
N GLY A 39 24.26 4.09 16.75
CA GLY A 39 23.05 3.41 16.34
C GLY A 39 23.06 2.74 14.97
N ASP A 40 24.18 2.17 14.56
CA ASP A 40 24.42 1.63 13.22
C ASP A 40 24.64 0.11 13.25
N TRP A 41 24.94 -0.48 12.10
CA TRP A 41 25.10 -1.93 11.90
C TRP A 41 26.05 -2.60 12.88
N ASN A 42 27.03 -1.87 13.41
CA ASN A 42 28.01 -2.36 14.38
C ASN A 42 27.40 -2.92 15.67
N MET A 43 26.14 -2.57 15.98
CA MET A 43 25.41 -3.05 17.15
C MET A 43 24.64 -4.35 16.93
N CYS A 44 24.51 -4.81 15.68
CA CYS A 44 23.85 -6.08 15.37
C CYS A 44 24.82 -7.26 15.54
N GLU A 45 24.31 -8.39 16.05
CA GLU A 45 25.13 -9.57 16.35
C GLU A 45 25.74 -10.17 15.07
N GLY A 46 24.95 -10.29 14.01
CA GLY A 46 25.34 -10.92 12.75
C GLY A 46 24.15 -10.98 11.79
N VAL A 47 24.20 -11.90 10.83
CA VAL A 47 23.15 -12.12 9.82
C VAL A 47 22.41 -13.43 10.11
N SER A 48 21.09 -13.45 9.99
CA SER A 48 20.26 -14.64 9.97
C SER A 48 19.57 -14.74 8.61
N VAL A 49 19.92 -15.76 7.83
CA VAL A 49 19.34 -15.98 6.51
C VAL A 49 18.01 -16.72 6.63
N HIS A 50 16.97 -16.11 6.07
CA HIS A 50 15.62 -16.66 6.04
C HIS A 50 15.30 -17.11 4.60
N GLU A 51 14.65 -18.28 4.47
CA GLU A 51 14.29 -18.88 3.18
C GLU A 51 13.30 -18.09 2.31
N PRO A 52 12.35 -17.27 2.84
CA PRO A 52 11.37 -16.58 2.02
C PRO A 52 12.00 -15.65 0.98
N VAL A 53 11.37 -15.64 -0.20
CA VAL A 53 11.75 -14.80 -1.35
C VAL A 53 10.66 -13.76 -1.58
N PHE A 54 11.07 -12.50 -1.77
CA PHE A 54 10.19 -11.35 -1.94
C PHE A 54 10.38 -10.69 -3.31
N PHE A 55 9.36 -9.98 -3.76
CA PHE A 55 9.34 -9.24 -5.03
C PHE A 55 9.29 -7.72 -4.84
N SER A 56 8.87 -7.28 -3.66
CA SER A 56 8.82 -5.89 -3.23
C SER A 56 9.79 -5.70 -2.07
N GLU A 57 10.50 -4.57 -2.08
CA GLU A 57 11.29 -4.12 -0.93
C GLU A 57 10.38 -3.85 0.28
N GLU A 58 9.14 -3.41 0.06
CA GLU A 58 8.16 -3.14 1.13
C GLU A 58 7.77 -4.44 1.86
N ASP A 59 7.41 -5.50 1.12
CA ASP A 59 7.06 -6.80 1.72
C ASP A 59 8.27 -7.44 2.43
N ALA A 60 9.48 -7.26 1.89
CA ALA A 60 10.71 -7.75 2.51
C ALA A 60 11.03 -6.97 3.79
N SER A 61 10.81 -5.65 3.79
CA SER A 61 10.99 -4.77 4.94
C SER A 61 10.02 -5.09 6.07
N ASP A 62 8.73 -5.22 5.75
CA ASP A 62 7.71 -5.61 6.72
C ASP A 62 8.09 -6.95 7.38
N TYR A 63 8.42 -7.95 6.58
CA TYR A 63 8.84 -9.25 7.09
C TYR A 63 10.09 -9.17 7.97
N ALA A 64 11.15 -8.52 7.51
CA ALA A 64 12.40 -8.39 8.27
C ALA A 64 12.20 -7.60 9.57
N SER A 65 11.38 -6.54 9.56
CA SER A 65 11.08 -5.75 10.76
C SER A 65 10.30 -6.53 11.83
N GLU A 66 9.40 -7.42 11.41
CA GLU A 66 8.60 -8.29 12.29
C GLU A 66 9.42 -9.44 12.89
N HIS A 67 10.45 -9.91 12.18
CA HIS A 67 11.25 -11.07 12.57
C HIS A 67 12.62 -10.70 13.19
N ALA A 68 13.08 -9.47 12.99
CA ALA A 68 14.31 -8.98 13.60
C ALA A 68 14.09 -8.68 15.09
N GLU A 69 14.97 -9.18 15.93
CA GLU A 69 15.02 -8.80 17.34
C GLU A 69 15.83 -7.51 17.53
N LYS A 70 15.49 -6.76 18.58
CA LYS A 70 16.22 -5.55 18.95
C LYS A 70 17.67 -5.90 19.31
N TRP A 71 18.62 -5.32 18.57
CA TRP A 71 20.07 -5.59 18.67
C TRP A 71 20.47 -7.05 18.39
N GLY A 72 19.57 -7.85 17.83
CA GLY A 72 19.84 -9.23 17.46
C GLY A 72 20.51 -9.33 16.10
N ASN A 73 20.35 -10.49 15.47
CA ASN A 73 20.77 -10.69 14.09
C ASN A 73 19.89 -9.87 13.13
N VAL A 74 20.51 -9.33 12.09
CA VAL A 74 19.77 -8.80 10.95
C VAL A 74 19.14 -9.95 10.17
N ILE A 75 17.94 -9.75 9.66
CA ILE A 75 17.24 -10.72 8.84
C ILE A 75 17.64 -10.48 7.39
N ALA A 76 18.22 -11.48 6.75
CA ALA A 76 18.52 -11.47 5.33
C ALA A 76 17.55 -12.36 4.57
N VAL A 77 16.87 -11.78 3.58
CA VAL A 77 15.91 -12.47 2.71
C VAL A 77 16.23 -12.18 1.26
N LYS A 78 15.83 -13.09 0.36
CA LYS A 78 16.10 -12.91 -1.06
C LYS A 78 15.03 -12.00 -1.67
N LEU A 79 15.48 -10.99 -2.40
CA LEU A 79 14.65 -10.05 -3.14
C LEU A 79 14.89 -10.24 -4.63
N LEU A 80 13.85 -10.57 -5.41
CA LEU A 80 13.99 -10.71 -6.85
C LEU A 80 14.11 -9.34 -7.52
N ASN A 81 15.04 -9.20 -8.46
CA ASN A 81 15.18 -7.96 -9.21
C ASN A 81 13.91 -7.74 -10.03
N LYS A 82 13.36 -6.51 -10.00
CA LYS A 82 12.22 -6.08 -10.85
C LYS A 82 12.43 -6.38 -12.34
N SER A 83 13.68 -6.60 -12.76
CA SER A 83 14.11 -6.91 -14.13
C SER A 83 14.19 -8.39 -14.47
N VAL A 84 13.92 -9.33 -13.55
CA VAL A 84 13.34 -10.61 -14.02
C VAL A 84 12.08 -10.17 -14.70
N ASP A 85 12.04 -10.32 -16.01
CA ASP A 85 10.86 -10.16 -16.84
C ASP A 85 9.77 -11.07 -16.27
N ILE A 86 9.09 -10.61 -15.22
CA ILE A 86 7.73 -11.01 -14.86
C ILE A 86 6.91 -10.43 -16.01
N LYS A 87 7.05 -11.07 -17.18
CA LYS A 87 6.25 -10.81 -18.35
C LYS A 87 4.83 -11.03 -17.91
N LYS A 88 4.18 -9.93 -17.55
CA LYS A 88 2.74 -9.68 -17.57
C LYS A 88 1.97 -10.99 -17.60
N SER A 89 1.92 -11.70 -16.47
CA SER A 89 0.91 -12.75 -16.36
C SER A 89 -0.44 -12.06 -16.59
N ALA A 90 -1.37 -12.73 -17.25
CA ALA A 90 -2.69 -12.17 -17.51
C ALA A 90 -3.33 -11.60 -16.24
N LEU A 91 -2.98 -12.18 -15.08
CA LEU A 91 -3.32 -11.70 -13.73
C LEU A 91 -2.87 -10.27 -13.44
N PHE A 92 -1.59 -9.91 -13.62
CA PHE A 92 -1.13 -8.53 -13.34
C PHE A 92 -1.82 -7.49 -14.23
N SER A 93 -2.01 -7.80 -15.51
CA SER A 93 -2.77 -6.91 -16.41
C SER A 93 -4.25 -6.80 -16.05
N THR A 94 -4.79 -7.83 -15.37
CA THR A 94 -6.18 -7.84 -14.87
C THR A 94 -6.27 -7.04 -13.58
N ILE A 95 -5.30 -7.17 -12.67
CA ILE A 95 -5.18 -6.37 -11.44
C ILE A 95 -5.11 -4.89 -11.79
N GLU A 96 -4.22 -4.47 -12.69
CA GLU A 96 -4.07 -3.07 -13.10
C GLU A 96 -5.38 -2.50 -13.68
N LYS A 97 -6.10 -3.29 -14.50
CA LYS A 97 -7.41 -2.91 -15.02
C LYS A 97 -8.46 -2.77 -13.92
N LEU A 98 -8.46 -3.65 -12.93
CA LEU A 98 -9.40 -3.61 -11.81
C LEU A 98 -9.09 -2.44 -10.87
N GLU A 99 -7.82 -2.18 -10.56
CA GLU A 99 -7.37 -1.01 -9.78
C GLU A 99 -7.78 0.29 -10.44
N LYS A 100 -7.59 0.40 -11.77
CA LYS A 100 -8.08 1.55 -12.53
C LYS A 100 -9.59 1.71 -12.44
N ARG A 101 -10.36 0.62 -12.56
CA ARG A 101 -11.83 0.67 -12.42
C ARG A 101 -12.27 1.07 -11.01
N ALA A 102 -11.59 0.59 -9.98
CA ALA A 102 -11.84 1.00 -8.60
C ALA A 102 -11.56 2.50 -8.43
N SER A 103 -10.40 2.98 -8.89
CA SER A 103 -10.04 4.40 -8.85
C SER A 103 -11.03 5.30 -9.61
N ASP A 104 -11.43 4.90 -10.82
CA ASP A 104 -12.42 5.63 -11.62
C ASP A 104 -13.77 5.70 -10.89
N ALA A 105 -14.17 4.63 -10.19
CA ALA A 105 -15.39 4.61 -9.39
C ALA A 105 -15.30 5.56 -8.18
N GLU A 106 -14.16 5.63 -7.48
CA GLU A 106 -13.96 6.60 -6.40
C GLU A 106 -13.97 8.06 -6.90
N ALA A 107 -13.36 8.29 -8.07
CA ALA A 107 -13.31 9.61 -8.68
C ALA A 107 -14.72 10.17 -8.97
N MET A 108 -15.67 9.30 -9.34
CA MET A 108 -17.08 9.71 -9.52
C MET A 108 -17.72 10.28 -8.25
N PHE A 109 -17.17 9.97 -7.07
CA PHE A 109 -17.66 10.47 -5.77
C PHE A 109 -16.70 11.48 -5.11
N GLY A 110 -15.79 12.07 -5.91
CA GLY A 110 -14.88 13.12 -5.44
C GLY A 110 -13.59 12.58 -4.85
N GLY A 111 -13.19 11.36 -5.22
CA GLY A 111 -11.93 10.73 -4.80
C GLY A 111 -11.97 10.12 -3.40
N SER A 112 -13.14 10.05 -2.77
CA SER A 112 -13.32 9.35 -1.50
C SER A 112 -14.79 9.00 -1.29
N TRP A 113 -15.06 7.78 -0.82
CA TRP A 113 -16.39 7.32 -0.40
C TRP A 113 -16.87 7.92 0.93
N ASN A 114 -16.12 8.86 1.51
CA ASN A 114 -16.55 9.52 2.74
C ASN A 114 -17.79 10.40 2.51
N VAL A 115 -18.51 10.67 3.61
CA VAL A 115 -19.76 11.45 3.58
C VAL A 115 -19.57 12.83 2.94
N GLY A 116 -18.40 13.45 3.15
CA GLY A 116 -18.06 14.77 2.60
C GLY A 116 -17.95 14.79 1.08
N GLY A 117 -17.24 13.82 0.48
CA GLY A 117 -17.04 13.69 -0.96
C GLY A 117 -18.36 13.43 -1.69
N VAL A 118 -19.13 12.47 -1.19
CA VAL A 118 -20.47 12.16 -1.71
C VAL A 118 -21.41 13.37 -1.63
N HIS A 119 -21.42 14.10 -0.51
CA HIS A 119 -22.21 15.32 -0.38
C HIS A 119 -21.77 16.43 -1.34
N LYS A 120 -20.47 16.60 -1.54
CA LYS A 120 -19.90 17.59 -2.46
C LYS A 120 -20.31 17.31 -3.91
N VAL A 121 -20.18 16.07 -4.38
CA VAL A 121 -20.61 15.70 -5.73
C VAL A 121 -22.12 15.86 -5.90
N ALA A 122 -22.92 15.43 -4.91
CA ALA A 122 -24.37 15.60 -4.96
C ALA A 122 -24.78 17.07 -5.03
N LEU A 123 -24.08 17.96 -4.31
CA LEU A 123 -24.29 19.41 -4.37
C LEU A 123 -23.94 19.98 -5.75
N ILE A 124 -22.75 19.66 -6.29
CA ILE A 124 -22.31 20.11 -7.62
C ILE A 124 -23.32 19.68 -8.69
N ARG A 125 -23.76 18.42 -8.65
CA ARG A 125 -24.77 17.87 -9.57
C ARG A 125 -26.05 18.69 -9.57
N VAL A 126 -26.58 19.00 -8.39
CA VAL A 126 -27.84 19.76 -8.28
C VAL A 126 -27.65 21.25 -8.60
N GLN A 127 -26.50 21.84 -8.27
CA GLN A 127 -26.17 23.23 -8.59
C GLN A 127 -25.93 23.47 -10.10
N SER A 128 -25.57 22.43 -10.86
CA SER A 128 -25.37 22.52 -12.31
C SER A 128 -26.63 22.96 -13.09
N GLY A 129 -27.81 22.68 -12.54
CA GLY A 129 -29.10 23.12 -13.09
C GLY A 129 -29.34 24.61 -12.82
N LYS A 130 -28.94 25.48 -13.76
CA LYS A 130 -29.18 26.93 -13.65
C LYS A 130 -30.68 27.20 -13.41
N SER A 131 -30.99 27.93 -12.35
CA SER A 131 -32.34 28.39 -11.98
C SER A 131 -33.33 27.32 -11.47
N GLN A 132 -32.90 26.09 -11.17
CA GLN A 132 -33.79 25.10 -10.57
C GLN A 132 -34.16 25.46 -9.11
N LYS A 133 -35.44 25.35 -8.79
CA LYS A 133 -35.96 25.36 -7.42
C LYS A 133 -36.39 23.96 -7.05
N ARG A 134 -36.14 23.55 -5.81
CA ARG A 134 -36.56 22.26 -5.27
C ARG A 134 -37.41 22.47 -4.04
N THR A 135 -38.57 21.81 -4.00
CA THR A 135 -39.49 21.89 -2.86
C THR A 135 -39.12 20.83 -1.83
N CYS A 136 -39.00 21.22 -0.57
CA CYS A 136 -38.74 20.28 0.51
C CYS A 136 -40.02 19.51 0.86
N LYS A 137 -40.00 18.18 0.81
CA LYS A 137 -41.17 17.34 1.14
C LYS A 137 -41.63 17.40 2.60
N ARG A 138 -40.81 17.97 3.51
CA ARG A 138 -41.10 18.02 4.95
C ARG A 138 -41.72 19.34 5.39
N CYS A 139 -41.19 20.45 4.89
CA CYS A 139 -41.63 21.80 5.28
C CYS A 139 -42.21 22.61 4.12
N GLU A 140 -42.35 21.97 2.95
CA GLU A 140 -42.96 22.51 1.72
C GLU A 140 -42.31 23.78 1.16
N SER A 141 -41.19 24.21 1.74
CA SER A 141 -40.45 25.38 1.29
C SER A 141 -39.83 25.13 -0.08
N SER A 142 -40.05 26.06 -1.01
CA SER A 142 -39.44 26.08 -2.35
C SER A 142 -38.10 26.81 -2.30
N ILE A 143 -36.99 26.10 -2.55
CA ILE A 143 -35.64 26.60 -2.30
C ILE A 143 -34.84 26.59 -3.60
N SER A 144 -34.15 27.69 -3.90
CA SER A 144 -33.23 27.79 -5.03
C SER A 144 -31.99 26.92 -4.78
N VAL A 145 -31.65 26.05 -5.73
CA VAL A 145 -30.56 25.10 -5.52
C VAL A 145 -29.17 25.65 -5.82
N LYS A 146 -29.09 26.78 -6.54
CA LYS A 146 -27.83 27.41 -7.00
C LYS A 146 -26.84 27.74 -5.88
N HIS A 147 -27.33 28.06 -4.68
CA HIS A 147 -26.53 28.52 -3.56
C HIS A 147 -26.61 27.59 -2.34
N LEU A 148 -27.03 26.34 -2.52
CA LEU A 148 -27.08 25.37 -1.43
C LEU A 148 -25.68 25.05 -0.92
N LYS A 149 -25.45 25.24 0.38
CA LYS A 149 -24.18 24.90 1.04
C LYS A 149 -24.16 23.47 1.61
N SER A 150 -25.33 22.82 1.71
CA SER A 150 -25.47 21.50 2.32
C SER A 150 -26.54 20.67 1.60
N VAL A 151 -26.43 19.35 1.71
CA VAL A 151 -27.44 18.40 1.20
C VAL A 151 -28.75 18.41 1.99
N LYS A 152 -28.76 19.03 3.17
CA LYS A 152 -29.92 19.15 4.04
C LYS A 152 -30.78 20.35 3.64
N CYS A 153 -32.07 20.30 3.97
CA CYS A 153 -32.94 21.46 3.81
C CYS A 153 -32.48 22.60 4.73
N PRO A 154 -32.22 23.82 4.22
CA PRO A 154 -31.79 24.94 5.05
C PRO A 154 -32.87 25.48 6.00
N VAL A 155 -34.15 25.14 5.78
CA VAL A 155 -35.27 25.61 6.62
C VAL A 155 -35.55 24.66 7.78
N CYS A 156 -35.68 23.36 7.50
CA CYS A 156 -36.08 22.36 8.51
C CYS A 156 -35.03 21.28 8.81
N GLY A 157 -33.84 21.38 8.22
CA GLY A 157 -32.75 20.42 8.43
C GLY A 157 -32.98 19.03 7.84
N ASN A 158 -34.00 18.83 6.99
CA ASN A 158 -34.31 17.51 6.42
C ASN A 158 -33.14 16.96 5.57
N ASP A 159 -32.59 15.82 5.99
CA ASP A 159 -31.48 15.13 5.32
C ASP A 159 -31.84 14.54 3.94
N SER A 160 -33.12 14.32 3.68
CA SER A 160 -33.60 13.75 2.41
C SER A 160 -33.94 14.81 1.37
N PHE A 161 -33.44 16.04 1.55
CA PHE A 161 -33.72 17.17 0.65
C PHE A 161 -32.99 17.01 -0.68
N ILE A 162 -31.66 16.89 -0.66
CA ILE A 162 -30.88 16.63 -1.87
C ILE A 162 -30.82 15.13 -2.19
N LEU A 163 -30.42 14.33 -1.20
CA LEU A 163 -30.20 12.89 -1.32
C LEU A 163 -31.45 12.12 -0.90
N ASN A 164 -32.25 11.70 -1.87
CA ASN A 164 -33.45 10.92 -1.57
C ASN A 164 -33.11 9.44 -1.29
N ASN A 165 -34.10 8.63 -0.91
CA ASN A 165 -33.88 7.22 -0.61
C ASN A 165 -33.37 6.41 -1.83
N GLN A 166 -33.69 6.82 -3.06
CA GLN A 166 -33.15 6.18 -4.26
C GLN A 166 -31.67 6.51 -4.46
N ASP A 167 -31.25 7.77 -4.25
CA ASP A 167 -29.85 8.18 -4.29
C ASP A 167 -29.04 7.43 -3.22
N LYS A 168 -29.57 7.34 -1.98
CA LYS A 168 -28.95 6.59 -0.89
C LYS A 168 -28.75 5.10 -1.25
N ARG A 169 -29.75 4.47 -1.86
CA ARG A 169 -29.65 3.08 -2.36
C ARG A 169 -28.61 2.93 -3.47
N LYS A 170 -28.55 3.88 -4.42
CA LYS A 170 -27.55 3.87 -5.50
C LYS A 170 -26.12 4.02 -4.98
N ILE A 171 -25.91 4.94 -4.04
CA ILE A 171 -24.61 5.15 -3.38
C ILE A 171 -24.20 3.88 -2.61
N ALA A 172 -25.12 3.30 -1.83
CA ALA A 172 -24.85 2.07 -1.10
C ALA A 172 -24.50 0.90 -2.03
N LYS A 173 -25.21 0.74 -3.15
CA LYS A 173 -24.91 -0.28 -4.17
C LYS A 173 -23.53 -0.06 -4.80
N ALA A 174 -23.23 1.16 -5.21
CA ALA A 174 -21.94 1.49 -5.84
C ALA A 174 -20.77 1.30 -4.86
N ARG A 175 -20.97 1.60 -3.58
CA ARG A 175 -19.98 1.35 -2.53
C ARG A 175 -19.74 -0.14 -2.31
N ALA A 176 -20.80 -0.94 -2.25
CA ALA A 176 -20.68 -2.40 -2.13
C ALA A 176 -19.97 -3.01 -3.36
N GLU A 177 -20.25 -2.52 -4.56
CA GLU A 177 -19.53 -2.93 -5.78
C GLU A 177 -18.05 -2.54 -5.73
N HIS A 178 -17.71 -1.37 -5.20
CA HIS A 178 -16.33 -0.95 -5.00
C HIS A 178 -15.59 -1.82 -3.97
N GLU A 179 -16.22 -2.09 -2.82
CA GLU A 179 -15.65 -2.97 -1.79
C GLU A 179 -15.41 -4.39 -2.34
N ALA A 180 -16.35 -4.93 -3.13
CA ALA A 180 -16.18 -6.22 -3.80
C ALA A 180 -15.03 -6.22 -4.83
N LEU A 181 -14.82 -5.11 -5.56
CA LEU A 181 -13.68 -4.97 -6.47
C LEU A 181 -12.34 -4.98 -5.72
N LEU A 182 -12.25 -4.30 -4.57
CA LEU A 182 -11.05 -4.31 -3.74
C LEU A 182 -10.74 -5.70 -3.20
N GLU A 183 -11.75 -6.42 -2.71
CA GLU A 183 -11.61 -7.80 -2.26
C GLU A 183 -11.14 -8.71 -3.39
N GLN A 184 -11.69 -8.54 -4.60
CA GLN A 184 -11.25 -9.27 -5.78
C GLN A 184 -9.80 -8.97 -6.14
N ILE A 185 -9.37 -7.70 -6.08
CA ILE A 185 -7.98 -7.30 -6.32
C ILE A 185 -7.05 -7.96 -5.30
N GLU A 186 -7.40 -7.93 -4.01
CA GLU A 186 -6.59 -8.52 -2.95
C GLU A 186 -6.45 -10.04 -3.13
N ASN A 187 -7.54 -10.74 -3.46
CA ASN A 187 -7.50 -12.18 -3.74
C ASN A 187 -6.63 -12.49 -4.97
N LEU A 188 -6.72 -11.69 -6.03
CA LEU A 188 -5.87 -11.87 -7.22
C LEU A 188 -4.41 -11.56 -6.92
N LYS A 189 -4.10 -10.60 -6.04
CA LYS A 189 -2.73 -10.33 -5.57
C LYS A 189 -2.18 -11.53 -4.81
N LYS A 190 -2.96 -12.12 -3.89
CA LYS A 190 -2.57 -13.35 -3.17
C LYS A 190 -2.32 -14.52 -4.12
N LEU A 191 -3.21 -14.73 -5.11
CA LEU A 191 -3.01 -15.76 -6.13
C LEU A 191 -1.78 -15.49 -7.01
N ALA A 192 -1.53 -14.23 -7.38
CA ALA A 192 -0.34 -13.87 -8.14
C ALA A 192 0.93 -14.16 -7.33
N ILE A 193 0.93 -13.87 -6.02
CA ILE A 193 2.03 -14.22 -5.12
C ILE A 193 2.20 -15.74 -5.01
N GLU A 194 1.12 -16.51 -4.88
CA GLU A 194 1.18 -17.98 -4.83
C GLU A 194 1.66 -18.60 -6.14
N GLU A 195 1.15 -18.14 -7.29
CA GLU A 195 1.65 -18.56 -8.60
C GLU A 195 3.11 -18.18 -8.77
N GLN A 196 3.51 -16.99 -8.33
CA GLN A 196 4.91 -16.56 -8.35
C GLN A 196 5.81 -17.42 -7.46
N ARG A 197 5.33 -17.82 -6.26
CA ARG A 197 6.04 -18.76 -5.38
C ARG A 197 6.20 -20.13 -6.03
N LYS A 198 5.22 -20.59 -6.82
CA LYS A 198 5.32 -21.84 -7.58
C LYS A 198 6.18 -21.71 -8.83
N LEU A 199 6.22 -20.50 -9.40
CA LEU A 199 7.04 -20.10 -10.55
C LEU A 199 8.45 -19.69 -10.14
N THR A 200 8.92 -19.97 -8.91
CA THR A 200 10.35 -19.91 -8.55
C THR A 200 11.12 -20.38 -9.77
N PRO A 201 11.79 -19.48 -10.50
CA PRO A 201 12.49 -19.90 -11.68
C PRO A 201 13.54 -20.91 -11.22
N GLU A 202 14.10 -21.66 -12.16
CA GLU A 202 15.47 -22.13 -12.01
C GLU A 202 16.39 -20.89 -11.89
N VAL A 203 16.24 -20.11 -10.81
CA VAL A 203 17.13 -19.01 -10.45
C VAL A 203 18.37 -19.73 -9.97
N ASP A 204 19.43 -19.58 -10.74
CA ASP A 204 20.74 -20.01 -10.30
C ASP A 204 21.13 -19.12 -9.11
N TRP A 205 20.91 -19.65 -7.91
CA TRP A 205 21.22 -19.00 -6.65
C TRP A 205 22.72 -18.97 -6.38
N ASP A 206 23.51 -19.68 -7.19
CA ASP A 206 24.95 -19.85 -7.02
C ASP A 206 25.76 -18.93 -7.95
N THR A 207 25.13 -18.26 -8.93
CA THR A 207 25.83 -17.26 -9.78
C THR A 207 25.71 -15.82 -9.25
N PRO A 208 26.86 -15.14 -9.03
CA PRO A 208 26.90 -13.68 -8.85
C PRO A 208 26.35 -12.95 -10.09
N ASN A 209 25.69 -11.78 -9.91
CA ASN A 209 24.95 -11.02 -10.95
C ASN A 209 23.64 -11.65 -11.46
N SER A 210 23.06 -12.58 -10.71
CA SER A 210 21.77 -13.18 -11.03
C SER A 210 20.60 -12.24 -10.72
N SER A 211 19.41 -12.67 -11.11
CA SER A 211 18.21 -11.85 -11.18
C SER A 211 17.53 -11.61 -9.82
N TRP A 212 18.34 -11.53 -8.75
CA TRP A 212 17.94 -11.38 -7.35
C TRP A 212 19.02 -10.61 -6.57
N ARG A 213 18.70 -10.26 -5.32
CA ARG A 213 19.49 -9.46 -4.39
C ARG A 213 19.20 -9.89 -2.95
N TRP A 214 20.08 -9.57 -2.03
CA TRP A 214 19.80 -9.71 -0.59
C TRP A 214 19.14 -8.45 -0.07
N TYR A 215 17.95 -8.58 0.52
CA TYR A 215 17.41 -7.55 1.39
C TYR A 215 17.82 -7.89 2.83
N ILE A 216 18.41 -6.93 3.53
CA ILE A 216 18.91 -7.08 4.89
C ILE A 216 18.25 -6.02 5.76
N GLY A 217 17.62 -6.42 6.87
CA GLY A 217 16.94 -5.51 7.79
C GLY A 217 17.15 -5.89 9.25
N GLY A 218 17.26 -4.90 10.13
CA GLY A 218 17.38 -5.15 11.57
C GLY A 218 17.23 -3.91 12.43
N TRP A 219 17.04 -4.13 13.73
CA TRP A 219 16.85 -3.08 14.72
C TRP A 219 18.17 -2.71 15.41
N CYS A 220 18.77 -1.60 14.98
CA CYS A 220 20.00 -1.05 15.54
C CYS A 220 19.70 -0.18 16.78
N ALA A 221 20.71 0.10 17.61
CA ALA A 221 20.57 1.11 18.68
C ALA A 221 20.35 2.51 18.07
N CYS A 222 20.03 3.52 18.89
CA CYS A 222 20.05 4.92 18.46
C CYS A 222 20.71 5.80 19.52
#